data_AF-A0A482ZN86-F1
#
_entry.id   AF-A0A482ZN86-F1
#
_cell.length_a   1.000
_cell.length_b   1.000
_cell.length_c   1.000
_cell.angle_alpha   90.00
_cell.angle_beta   90.00
_cell.angle_gamma   90.00
#
_symmetry.space_group_name_H-M   'P 1'
#
loop_
_entity.id
_entity.type
_entity.pdbx_description
1 polymer ?
#
loop_
_entity_poly.entity_id
_entity_poly.type
_entity_poly.pdbx_seq_one_letter_code
_entity_poly.pdbx_strand_id
1 'polypeptide(L)'
;MNGFIFYCNIVYLNSNTLLPISREGNSSHLQNLVQALYTIQAWMNLDFGIVTCFFNGYDTYVSTWMQFAFPLYIWLLILIIVLTSRYSTRIAKLTTSNTVSVLATLLLLSYAKLLKTSIETFSSIKLFSLDGEFVATVWKQDATVFYLGRIHVWLFLMSLVMILFYILPFTLLIVLGPKLLANKWINKLKPFLDTFYGPYTRRYRYWPGLLLLLRLAILCTYAFISPNAGPFRLMTVSLIVIVLFISWMAIDTSHKLHRKRVLDYLELFFHSNLGIFVAVSIYTTQFTDNKVRNQQALSVAMVGSALTVFCGILAYQVFSIAFTCKSMPRLVSFVSTRTINLIITGKNKTPWNSPQKIQVNKPTTTTHSTVEMMSNNELRERLLTDS
;
A
#
# COMPACT_ATOMS: atom_id res chain seq x y z
N MET A 1 -2.59 -0.32 6.89
CA MET A 1 -1.83 -1.46 6.34
C MET A 1 -0.56 -1.00 5.62
N ASN A 2 -0.65 -0.09 4.64
CA ASN A 2 0.52 0.38 3.87
C ASN A 2 1.67 0.92 4.73
N GLY A 3 1.40 1.74 5.76
CA GLY A 3 2.45 2.24 6.67
C GLY A 3 3.17 1.14 7.46
N PHE A 4 2.45 0.11 7.91
CA PHE A 4 3.07 -1.05 8.58
C PHE A 4 3.90 -1.89 7.60
N ILE A 5 3.42 -2.10 6.38
CA ILE A 5 4.19 -2.78 5.33
C ILE A 5 5.48 -2.01 5.04
N PHE A 6 5.42 -0.67 4.95
CA PHE A 6 6.62 0.17 4.79
C PHE A 6 7.59 -0.03 5.96
N TYR A 7 7.09 0.03 7.19
CA TYR A 7 7.88 -0.25 8.40
C TYR A 7 8.60 -1.60 8.33
N CYS A 8 7.86 -2.69 8.10
CA CYS A 8 8.43 -4.04 8.02
C CYS A 8 9.46 -4.17 6.90
N ASN A 9 9.25 -3.52 5.76
CA ASN A 9 10.18 -3.56 4.65
C ASN A 9 11.52 -2.88 4.98
N ILE A 10 11.50 -1.71 5.63
CA ILE A 10 12.74 -1.00 6.00
C ILE A 10 13.50 -1.75 7.08
N VAL A 11 12.80 -2.28 8.09
CA VAL A 11 13.45 -3.05 9.16
C VAL A 11 14.09 -4.32 8.61
N TYR A 12 13.37 -5.04 7.76
CA TYR A 12 13.86 -6.27 7.15
C TYR A 12 15.04 -6.06 6.21
N LEU A 13 15.05 -4.98 5.42
CA LEU A 13 16.19 -4.62 4.58
C LEU A 13 17.47 -4.42 5.39
N ASN A 14 17.34 -3.84 6.58
CA ASN A 14 18.48 -3.55 7.47
C ASN A 14 18.58 -4.57 8.61
N SER A 15 18.10 -5.81 8.41
CA SER A 15 18.06 -6.84 9.45
C SER A 15 19.43 -7.10 10.07
N ASN A 16 20.52 -7.01 9.30
CA ASN A 16 21.87 -7.22 9.83
C ASN A 16 22.27 -6.20 10.91
N THR A 17 21.71 -4.98 10.87
CA THR A 17 21.99 -3.92 11.84
C THR A 17 20.87 -3.77 12.86
N LEU A 18 19.60 -3.84 12.42
CA LEU A 18 18.42 -3.64 13.26
C LEU A 18 17.99 -4.91 14.00
N LEU A 19 18.22 -6.08 13.43
CA LEU A 19 17.85 -7.39 13.99
C LEU A 19 19.07 -8.32 14.06
N PRO A 20 20.09 -8.00 14.88
CA PRO A 20 21.27 -8.85 14.99
C PRO A 20 20.90 -10.19 15.65
N ILE A 21 20.79 -11.23 14.83
CA ILE A 21 20.66 -12.61 15.28
C ILE A 21 22.08 -13.08 15.64
N SER A 22 22.37 -13.22 16.94
CA SER A 22 23.62 -13.84 17.36
C SER A 22 23.60 -15.32 16.95
N ARG A 23 24.75 -15.84 16.49
CA ARG A 23 24.92 -17.25 16.13
C ARG A 23 25.55 -18.06 17.26
N GLU A 24 25.85 -17.42 18.38
CA GLU A 24 26.43 -18.09 19.56
C GLU A 24 25.37 -18.95 20.25
N GLY A 25 25.76 -20.17 20.60
CA GLY A 25 24.89 -21.27 21.06
C GLY A 25 24.20 -21.08 22.42
N ASN A 26 24.31 -19.91 23.05
CA ASN A 26 23.54 -19.60 24.25
C ASN A 26 22.21 -18.95 23.86
N SER A 27 21.19 -19.79 23.67
CA SER A 27 19.82 -19.40 23.39
C SER A 27 19.22 -18.62 24.56
N SER A 28 19.49 -17.32 24.61
CA SER A 28 18.80 -16.42 25.53
C SER A 28 17.34 -16.24 25.08
N HIS A 29 16.43 -16.03 26.03
CA HIS A 29 15.02 -15.76 25.72
C HIS A 29 14.86 -14.59 24.72
N LEU A 30 15.73 -13.58 24.82
CA LEU A 30 15.75 -12.41 23.94
C LEU A 30 16.04 -12.80 22.48
N GLN A 31 16.99 -13.69 22.25
CA GLN A 31 17.36 -14.17 20.90
C GLN A 31 16.20 -14.94 20.24
N ASN A 32 15.49 -15.77 21.01
CA ASN A 32 14.32 -16.49 20.50
C ASN A 32 13.20 -15.52 20.08
N LEU A 33 12.98 -14.45 20.86
CA LEU A 33 12.02 -13.41 20.48
C LEU A 33 12.46 -12.66 19.22
N VAL A 34 13.74 -12.28 19.11
CA VAL A 34 14.26 -11.62 17.90
C VAL A 34 14.11 -12.52 16.67
N GLN A 35 14.39 -13.81 16.80
CA GLN A 35 14.20 -14.79 15.72
C GLN A 35 12.73 -14.88 15.31
N ALA A 36 11.80 -14.94 16.27
CA ALA A 36 10.37 -14.96 15.98
C ALA A 36 9.92 -13.68 15.26
N LEU A 37 10.38 -12.52 15.71
CA LEU A 37 10.09 -11.23 15.08
C LEU A 37 10.66 -11.15 13.66
N TYR A 38 11.88 -11.64 13.45
CA TYR A 38 12.49 -11.73 12.12
C TYR A 38 11.65 -12.60 11.18
N THR A 39 11.23 -13.79 11.63
CA THR A 39 10.39 -14.69 10.84
C THR A 39 9.06 -14.04 10.47
N ILE A 40 8.40 -13.38 11.42
CA ILE A 40 7.13 -12.68 11.15
C ILE A 40 7.34 -11.55 10.14
N GLN A 41 8.42 -10.76 10.28
CA GLN A 41 8.75 -9.72 9.31
C GLN A 41 9.03 -10.28 7.91
N ALA A 42 9.74 -11.41 7.84
CA ALA A 42 10.01 -12.09 6.59
C ALA A 42 8.70 -12.50 5.90
N TRP A 43 7.75 -13.08 6.63
CA TRP A 43 6.43 -13.42 6.09
C TRP A 43 5.66 -12.20 5.59
N MET A 44 5.70 -11.10 6.35
CA MET A 44 5.07 -9.83 5.93
C MET A 44 5.70 -9.23 4.66
N ASN A 45 6.97 -9.56 4.38
CA ASN A 45 7.69 -9.18 3.17
C ASN A 45 7.72 -10.29 2.11
N LEU A 46 6.87 -11.31 2.24
CA LEU A 46 6.75 -12.41 1.26
C LEU A 46 8.08 -13.14 1.05
N ASP A 47 8.80 -13.33 2.14
CA ASP A 47 9.99 -14.17 2.24
C ASP A 47 9.69 -15.39 3.11
N PHE A 48 10.42 -16.48 2.90
CA PHE A 48 10.20 -17.73 3.63
C PHE A 48 10.56 -17.59 5.11
N GLY A 49 11.48 -16.68 5.46
CA GLY A 49 11.82 -16.34 6.84
C GLY A 49 12.60 -17.40 7.62
N ILE A 50 12.79 -18.58 7.02
CA ILE A 50 13.56 -19.68 7.58
C ILE A 50 14.73 -20.02 6.68
N VAL A 51 15.92 -20.16 7.26
CA VAL A 51 17.10 -20.68 6.56
C VAL A 51 16.85 -22.15 6.30
N THR A 52 16.40 -22.46 5.09
CA THR A 52 16.03 -23.81 4.69
C THR A 52 17.06 -24.30 3.68
N CYS A 53 17.92 -25.20 4.11
CA CYS A 53 18.76 -25.98 3.21
C CYS A 53 17.88 -27.05 2.55
N PHE A 54 17.03 -26.66 1.59
CA PHE A 54 16.07 -27.57 0.95
C PHE A 54 16.75 -28.75 0.24
N PHE A 55 17.97 -28.53 -0.28
CA PHE A 55 18.76 -29.56 -0.94
C PHE A 55 20.26 -29.16 -0.96
N ASN A 56 21.13 -30.15 -1.19
CA ASN A 56 22.56 -29.91 -1.37
C ASN A 56 22.81 -29.10 -2.65
N GLY A 57 23.39 -27.90 -2.51
CA GLY A 57 23.58 -26.95 -3.62
C GLY A 57 22.58 -25.79 -3.63
N TYR A 58 21.75 -25.65 -2.60
CA TYR A 58 21.00 -24.41 -2.37
C TYR A 58 21.96 -23.28 -2.01
N ASP A 59 22.31 -22.46 -3.00
CA ASP A 59 23.18 -21.30 -2.83
C ASP A 59 22.38 -19.98 -2.89
N THR A 60 23.08 -18.87 -2.68
CA THR A 60 22.50 -17.52 -2.75
C THR A 60 21.90 -17.23 -4.11
N TYR A 61 22.53 -17.74 -5.18
CA TYR A 61 22.09 -17.54 -6.56
C TYR A 61 20.71 -18.15 -6.81
N VAL A 62 20.50 -19.42 -6.44
CA VAL A 62 19.21 -20.10 -6.56
C VAL A 62 18.16 -19.42 -5.67
N SER A 63 18.54 -19.04 -4.45
CA SER A 63 17.67 -18.30 -3.53
C SER A 63 17.13 -17.02 -4.18
N THR A 64 17.98 -16.22 -4.83
CA THR A 64 17.56 -14.97 -5.50
C THR A 64 16.66 -15.23 -6.70
N TRP A 65 16.87 -16.30 -7.48
CA TRP A 65 15.94 -16.69 -8.55
C TRP A 65 14.55 -17.03 -8.02
N MET A 66 14.46 -17.75 -6.90
CA MET A 66 13.16 -18.02 -6.28
C MET A 66 12.47 -16.75 -5.78
N GLN A 67 13.24 -15.77 -5.30
CA GLN A 67 12.68 -14.48 -4.92
C GLN A 67 12.07 -13.72 -6.11
N PHE A 68 12.61 -13.87 -7.33
CA PHE A 68 11.97 -13.36 -8.55
C PHE A 68 10.75 -14.18 -8.97
N ALA A 69 10.78 -15.50 -8.78
CA ALA A 69 9.69 -16.40 -9.14
C ALA A 69 8.43 -16.20 -8.28
N PHE A 70 8.59 -15.85 -6.99
CA PHE A 70 7.46 -15.76 -6.07
C PHE A 70 6.45 -14.64 -6.43
N PRO A 71 6.86 -13.41 -6.74
CA PRO A 71 6.00 -12.38 -7.32
C PRO A 71 5.30 -12.81 -8.62
N LEU A 72 6.00 -13.53 -9.51
CA LEU A 72 5.42 -14.04 -10.77
C LEU A 72 4.30 -15.04 -10.48
N TYR A 73 4.49 -15.91 -9.48
CA TYR A 73 3.45 -16.83 -9.02
C TYR A 73 2.21 -16.09 -8.53
N ILE A 74 2.37 -14.99 -7.78
CA ILE A 74 1.25 -14.15 -7.33
C ILE A 74 0.52 -13.52 -8.52
N TRP A 75 1.24 -13.04 -9.53
CA TRP A 75 0.62 -12.50 -10.75
C TRP A 75 -0.16 -13.56 -11.51
N LEU A 76 0.38 -14.78 -11.60
CA LEU A 76 -0.32 -15.91 -12.20
C LEU A 76 -1.60 -16.24 -11.42
N LEU A 77 -1.55 -16.27 -10.08
CA LEU A 77 -2.74 -16.46 -9.25
C LEU A 77 -3.78 -15.36 -9.48
N ILE A 78 -3.35 -14.10 -9.54
CA ILE A 78 -4.21 -12.95 -9.85
C ILE A 78 -4.89 -13.15 -11.21
N LEU A 79 -4.12 -13.54 -12.24
CA LEU A 79 -4.63 -13.78 -13.58
C LEU A 79 -5.68 -14.90 -13.56
N ILE A 80 -5.40 -16.02 -12.87
CA ILE A 80 -6.34 -17.12 -12.71
C ILE A 80 -7.62 -16.66 -12.02
N ILE A 81 -7.53 -15.89 -10.94
CA ILE A 81 -8.71 -15.37 -10.21
C ILE A 81 -9.55 -14.49 -11.14
N VAL A 82 -8.92 -13.58 -11.90
CA VAL A 82 -9.60 -12.70 -12.84
C VAL A 82 -10.28 -13.52 -13.95
N LEU A 83 -9.58 -14.46 -14.59
CA LEU A 83 -10.13 -15.30 -15.64
C LEU A 83 -11.29 -16.17 -15.14
N THR A 84 -11.12 -16.80 -13.98
CA THR A 84 -12.12 -17.68 -13.37
C THR A 84 -13.37 -16.90 -12.96
N SER A 85 -13.20 -15.68 -12.43
CA SER A 85 -14.32 -14.80 -12.09
C SER A 85 -15.13 -14.35 -13.31
N ARG A 86 -14.48 -14.23 -14.48
CA ARG A 86 -15.16 -13.90 -15.74
C ARG A 86 -16.01 -15.06 -16.25
N TYR A 87 -15.59 -16.29 -16.00
CA TYR A 87 -16.28 -17.49 -16.48
C TYR A 87 -17.40 -17.96 -15.53
N SER A 88 -17.28 -17.71 -14.22
CA SER A 88 -18.25 -18.19 -13.23
C SER A 88 -18.88 -17.06 -12.42
N THR A 89 -20.18 -16.87 -12.60
CA THR A 89 -20.98 -15.90 -11.83
C THR A 89 -21.06 -16.23 -10.34
N ARG A 90 -20.88 -17.50 -9.95
CA ARG A 90 -20.83 -17.93 -8.54
C ARG A 90 -19.54 -17.45 -7.87
N ILE A 91 -18.42 -17.60 -8.57
CA ILE A 91 -17.12 -17.14 -8.09
C ILE A 91 -17.09 -15.62 -8.09
N ALA A 92 -17.59 -14.96 -9.14
CA ALA A 92 -17.75 -13.50 -9.16
C ALA A 92 -18.50 -12.99 -7.93
N LYS A 93 -19.63 -13.60 -7.56
CA LYS A 93 -20.41 -13.24 -6.35
C LYS A 93 -19.62 -13.42 -5.04
N LEU A 94 -18.85 -14.50 -4.91
CA LEU A 94 -17.97 -14.75 -3.75
C LEU A 94 -16.81 -13.74 -3.67
N THR A 95 -16.37 -13.24 -4.81
CA THR A 95 -15.17 -12.42 -4.97
C THR A 95 -15.49 -10.91 -5.02
N THR A 96 -16.73 -10.48 -5.24
CA THR A 96 -17.05 -9.08 -5.61
C THR A 96 -16.81 -7.99 -4.58
N SER A 97 -16.90 -8.24 -3.27
CA SER A 97 -16.98 -7.11 -2.32
C SER A 97 -15.63 -6.46 -1.97
N ASN A 98 -14.54 -7.22 -1.94
CA ASN A 98 -13.24 -6.71 -1.47
C ASN A 98 -12.02 -7.11 -2.32
N THR A 99 -12.22 -7.83 -3.43
CA THR A 99 -11.09 -8.40 -4.19
C THR A 99 -10.17 -7.37 -4.81
N VAL A 100 -10.70 -6.22 -5.25
CA VAL A 100 -9.86 -5.14 -5.79
C VAL A 100 -8.87 -4.64 -4.73
N SER A 101 -9.30 -4.58 -3.46
CA SER A 101 -8.43 -4.16 -2.35
C SER A 101 -7.36 -5.20 -2.02
N VAL A 102 -7.72 -6.48 -2.05
CA VAL A 102 -6.78 -7.59 -1.84
C VAL A 102 -5.76 -7.62 -2.98
N LEU A 103 -6.21 -7.49 -4.22
CA LEU A 103 -5.38 -7.43 -5.41
C LEU A 103 -4.36 -6.28 -5.36
N ALA A 104 -4.81 -5.08 -4.98
CA ALA A 104 -3.92 -3.93 -4.79
C ALA A 104 -2.84 -4.19 -3.74
N THR A 105 -3.20 -4.86 -2.65
CA THR A 105 -2.25 -5.23 -1.60
C THR A 105 -1.24 -6.26 -2.10
N LEU A 106 -1.69 -7.32 -2.78
CA LEU A 106 -0.82 -8.35 -3.35
C LEU A 106 0.16 -7.76 -4.38
N LEU A 107 -0.31 -6.85 -5.23
CA LEU A 107 0.55 -6.14 -6.18
C LEU A 107 1.55 -5.21 -5.48
N LEU A 108 1.12 -4.47 -4.45
CA LEU A 108 2.03 -3.62 -3.67
C LEU A 108 3.12 -4.42 -2.97
N LEU A 109 2.76 -5.58 -2.43
CA LEU A 109 3.70 -6.47 -1.77
C LEU A 109 4.66 -7.15 -2.77
N SER A 110 4.14 -7.58 -3.92
CA SER A 110 4.94 -8.07 -5.05
C SER A 110 5.95 -7.00 -5.53
N TYR A 111 5.50 -5.75 -5.67
CA TYR A 111 6.35 -4.60 -5.94
C TYR A 111 7.46 -4.44 -4.90
N ALA A 112 7.11 -4.47 -3.61
CA ALA A 112 8.07 -4.31 -2.53
C ALA A 112 9.17 -5.39 -2.57
N LYS A 113 8.78 -6.65 -2.82
CA LYS A 113 9.70 -7.79 -2.93
C LYS A 113 10.59 -7.68 -4.17
N LEU A 114 10.01 -7.48 -5.34
CA LEU A 114 10.77 -7.33 -6.59
C LEU A 114 11.75 -6.17 -6.53
N LEU A 115 11.33 -5.02 -5.97
CA LEU A 115 12.20 -3.87 -5.81
C LEU A 115 13.41 -4.20 -4.92
N LYS A 116 13.19 -4.84 -3.77
CA LYS A 116 14.28 -5.26 -2.87
C LYS A 116 15.25 -6.20 -3.59
N THR A 117 14.74 -7.28 -4.18
CA THR A 117 15.56 -8.29 -4.86
C THR A 117 16.32 -7.70 -6.06
N SER A 118 15.71 -6.77 -6.79
CA SER A 118 16.35 -6.08 -7.93
C SER A 118 17.53 -5.22 -7.48
N ILE A 119 17.34 -4.46 -6.39
CA ILE A 119 18.38 -3.59 -5.81
C ILE A 119 19.51 -4.42 -5.19
N GLU A 120 19.20 -5.52 -4.49
CA GLU A 120 20.20 -6.45 -3.96
C GLU A 120 21.03 -7.08 -5.08
N THR A 121 20.40 -7.41 -6.22
CA THR A 121 21.09 -7.91 -7.40
C THR A 121 22.08 -6.89 -7.98
N PHE A 122 21.72 -5.60 -7.97
CA PHE A 122 22.59 -4.51 -8.45
C PHE A 122 23.67 -4.08 -7.47
N SER A 123 23.56 -4.47 -6.20
CA SER A 123 24.53 -4.08 -5.19
C SER A 123 25.86 -4.83 -5.34
N SER A 124 26.96 -4.10 -5.36
CA SER A 124 28.32 -4.65 -5.47
C SER A 124 29.18 -4.23 -4.29
N ILE A 125 30.20 -5.03 -3.98
CA ILE A 125 31.20 -4.71 -2.98
C ILE A 125 32.59 -4.93 -3.56
N LYS A 126 33.51 -4.02 -3.23
CA LYS A 126 34.92 -4.13 -3.61
C LYS A 126 35.66 -4.85 -2.48
N LEU A 127 36.38 -5.91 -2.83
CA LEU A 127 37.27 -6.62 -1.92
C LEU A 127 38.67 -6.03 -2.02
N PHE A 128 39.26 -5.76 -0.85
CA PHE A 128 40.63 -5.35 -0.70
C PHE A 128 41.41 -6.46 0.02
N SER A 129 42.64 -6.71 -0.40
CA SER A 129 43.57 -7.60 0.29
C SER A 129 43.96 -7.01 1.64
N LEU A 130 44.59 -7.82 2.50
CA LEU A 130 45.14 -7.37 3.79
C LEU A 130 46.16 -6.23 3.62
N ASP A 131 46.84 -6.18 2.47
CA ASP A 131 47.79 -5.12 2.10
C ASP A 131 47.12 -3.87 1.50
N GLY A 132 45.79 -3.84 1.45
CA GLY A 132 45.01 -2.73 0.88
C GLY A 132 44.87 -2.75 -0.65
N GLU A 133 45.46 -3.73 -1.33
CA GLU A 133 45.33 -3.85 -2.79
C GLU A 133 43.92 -4.29 -3.22
N PHE A 134 43.43 -3.71 -4.31
CA PHE A 134 42.14 -4.08 -4.87
C PHE A 134 42.20 -5.47 -5.51
N VAL A 135 41.36 -6.39 -5.03
CA VAL A 135 41.35 -7.78 -5.52
C VAL A 135 40.28 -7.95 -6.60
N ALA A 136 39.03 -7.66 -6.27
CA ALA A 136 37.91 -7.87 -7.17
C ALA A 136 36.67 -7.10 -6.72
N THR A 137 35.75 -6.89 -7.67
CA THR A 137 34.37 -6.49 -7.36
C THR A 137 33.47 -7.72 -7.39
N VAL A 138 32.88 -8.04 -6.25
CA VAL A 138 32.01 -9.20 -6.08
C VAL A 138 30.58 -8.76 -5.79
N TRP A 139 29.63 -9.66 -6.01
CA TRP A 139 28.24 -9.40 -5.68
C TRP A 139 28.08 -9.28 -4.16
N LYS A 140 27.40 -8.22 -3.68
CA LYS A 140 27.32 -7.92 -2.24
C LYS A 140 26.67 -9.04 -1.43
N GLN A 141 25.72 -9.76 -2.02
CA GLN A 141 25.00 -10.83 -1.34
C GLN A 141 25.80 -12.14 -1.29
N ASP A 142 26.70 -12.35 -2.26
CA ASP A 142 27.55 -13.53 -2.33
C ASP A 142 28.95 -13.17 -2.86
N ALA A 143 29.93 -13.16 -1.96
CA ALA A 143 31.30 -12.81 -2.28
C ALA A 143 32.01 -13.86 -3.16
N THR A 144 31.44 -15.06 -3.34
CA THR A 144 32.00 -16.09 -4.22
C THR A 144 31.71 -15.81 -5.70
N VAL A 145 30.73 -14.94 -5.99
CA VAL A 145 30.29 -14.63 -7.35
C VAL A 145 30.81 -13.26 -7.76
N PHE A 146 31.60 -13.23 -8.84
CA PHE A 146 32.06 -11.97 -9.44
C PHE A 146 30.88 -11.14 -9.96
N TYR A 147 30.92 -9.84 -9.69
CA TYR A 147 29.89 -8.92 -10.15
C TYR A 147 29.91 -8.84 -11.69
N LEU A 148 28.75 -8.99 -12.33
CA LEU A 148 28.61 -9.12 -13.79
C LEU A 148 29.41 -10.28 -14.41
N GLY A 149 29.81 -11.27 -13.61
CA GLY A 149 30.33 -12.53 -14.12
C GLY A 149 29.27 -13.31 -14.91
N ARG A 150 29.69 -14.38 -15.59
CA ARG A 150 28.82 -15.19 -16.48
C ARG A 150 27.48 -15.62 -15.85
N ILE A 151 27.53 -15.95 -14.56
CA ILE A 151 26.36 -16.41 -13.81
C ILE A 151 25.50 -15.21 -13.35
N HIS A 152 26.12 -14.16 -12.79
CA HIS A 152 25.42 -12.98 -12.27
C HIS A 152 24.76 -12.14 -13.36
N VAL A 153 25.30 -12.12 -14.59
CA VAL A 153 24.76 -11.34 -15.71
C VAL A 153 23.28 -11.63 -15.98
N TRP A 154 22.84 -12.88 -15.80
CA TRP A 154 21.45 -13.27 -16.02
C TRP A 154 20.52 -12.69 -14.94
N LEU A 155 20.93 -12.69 -13.67
CA LEU A 155 20.18 -12.01 -12.61
C LEU A 155 20.13 -10.52 -12.87
N PHE A 156 21.26 -9.92 -13.26
CA PHE A 156 21.34 -8.50 -13.55
C PHE A 156 20.34 -8.11 -14.65
N LEU A 157 20.32 -8.86 -15.76
CA LEU A 157 19.39 -8.62 -16.86
C LEU A 157 17.93 -8.81 -16.41
N MET A 158 17.65 -9.85 -15.63
CA MET A 158 16.29 -10.11 -15.11
C MET A 158 15.82 -8.98 -14.19
N SER A 159 16.68 -8.50 -13.30
CA SER A 159 16.45 -7.35 -12.43
C SER A 159 16.16 -6.08 -13.24
N LEU A 160 16.95 -5.83 -14.30
CA LEU A 160 16.75 -4.69 -15.19
C LEU A 160 15.38 -4.74 -15.89
N VAL A 161 14.99 -5.90 -16.40
CA VAL A 161 13.66 -6.12 -17.00
C VAL A 161 12.56 -5.84 -15.97
N MET A 162 12.67 -6.36 -14.76
CA MET A 162 11.68 -6.11 -13.70
C MET A 162 11.58 -4.64 -13.31
N ILE A 163 12.70 -3.91 -13.28
CA ILE A 163 12.68 -2.48 -13.02
C ILE A 163 11.99 -1.71 -14.14
N LEU A 164 12.37 -1.98 -15.38
CA LEU A 164 11.90 -1.24 -16.55
C LEU A 164 10.42 -1.49 -16.86
N PHE A 165 9.97 -2.74 -16.77
CA PHE A 165 8.63 -3.13 -17.22
C PHE A 165 7.59 -3.20 -16.09
N TYR A 166 8.02 -3.29 -14.83
CA TYR A 166 7.08 -3.40 -13.70
C TYR A 166 7.25 -2.30 -12.65
N ILE A 167 8.42 -2.19 -12.02
CA ILE A 167 8.62 -1.28 -10.87
C ILE A 167 8.45 0.18 -11.28
N LEU A 168 9.10 0.61 -12.35
CA LEU A 168 9.05 2.00 -12.82
C LEU A 168 7.66 2.37 -13.38
N PRO A 169 7.01 1.54 -14.23
CA PRO A 169 5.64 1.81 -14.65
C PRO A 169 4.64 1.84 -13.48
N PHE A 170 4.78 0.93 -12.51
CA PHE A 170 3.89 0.89 -11.34
C PHE A 170 4.04 2.12 -10.44
N THR A 171 5.28 2.56 -10.18
CA THR A 171 5.53 3.79 -9.41
C THR A 171 5.00 5.02 -10.12
N LEU A 172 5.28 5.18 -11.41
CA LEU A 172 4.76 6.28 -12.22
C LEU A 172 3.23 6.28 -12.24
N LEU A 173 2.60 5.12 -12.38
CA LEU A 173 1.15 4.98 -12.38
C LEU A 173 0.53 5.47 -11.06
N ILE A 174 1.13 5.14 -9.91
CA ILE A 174 0.61 5.57 -8.60
C ILE A 174 0.90 7.05 -8.34
N VAL A 175 2.07 7.56 -8.73
CA VAL A 175 2.44 8.98 -8.54
C VAL A 175 1.59 9.89 -9.43
N LEU A 176 1.49 9.56 -10.71
CA LEU A 176 0.82 10.39 -11.72
C LEU A 176 -0.67 10.04 -11.89
N GLY A 177 -1.16 8.99 -11.23
CA GLY A 177 -2.53 8.50 -11.38
C GLY A 177 -3.62 9.58 -11.27
N PRO A 178 -3.57 10.54 -10.33
CA PRO A 178 -4.58 11.60 -10.26
C PRO A 178 -4.67 12.44 -11.55
N LYS A 179 -3.56 12.65 -12.26
CA LYS A 179 -3.51 13.36 -13.54
C LYS A 179 -3.84 12.43 -14.72
N LEU A 180 -3.34 11.20 -14.66
CA LEU A 180 -3.52 10.20 -15.72
C LEU A 180 -4.95 9.67 -15.85
N LEU A 181 -5.75 9.73 -14.78
CA LEU A 181 -7.18 9.35 -14.79
C LEU A 181 -8.04 10.19 -15.74
N ALA A 182 -7.53 11.30 -16.27
CA ALA A 182 -8.19 12.05 -17.34
C ALA A 182 -8.27 11.27 -18.66
N ASN A 183 -7.38 10.31 -18.89
CA ASN A 183 -7.39 9.46 -20.07
C ASN A 183 -8.43 8.34 -19.93
N LYS A 184 -9.28 8.16 -20.96
CA LYS A 184 -10.34 7.14 -21.01
C LYS A 184 -9.83 5.72 -20.77
N TRP A 185 -8.62 5.39 -21.23
CA TRP A 185 -8.02 4.06 -21.04
C TRP A 185 -7.65 3.80 -19.57
N ILE A 186 -7.05 4.80 -18.93
CA ILE A 186 -6.57 4.71 -17.54
C ILE A 186 -7.74 4.80 -16.55
N ASN A 187 -8.85 5.41 -16.94
CA ASN A 187 -10.06 5.43 -16.13
C ASN A 187 -10.62 4.01 -15.83
N LYS A 188 -10.28 2.99 -16.64
CA LYS A 188 -10.60 1.58 -16.31
C LYS A 188 -9.85 1.08 -15.06
N LEU A 189 -8.67 1.63 -14.76
CA LEU A 189 -7.89 1.33 -13.56
C LEU A 189 -8.33 2.14 -12.34
N LYS A 190 -9.36 2.99 -12.47
CA LYS A 190 -9.86 3.80 -11.37
C LYS A 190 -10.21 3.00 -10.11
N PRO A 191 -10.94 1.86 -10.17
CA PRO A 191 -11.24 1.08 -8.96
C PRO A 191 -9.98 0.58 -8.25
N PHE A 192 -8.95 0.26 -9.01
CA PHE A 192 -7.65 -0.16 -8.49
C PHE A 192 -6.92 1.00 -7.82
N LEU A 193 -6.79 2.12 -8.53
CA LEU A 193 -6.13 3.33 -8.02
C LEU A 193 -6.85 3.94 -6.82
N ASP A 194 -8.18 3.89 -6.79
CA ASP A 194 -8.99 4.35 -5.67
C ASP A 194 -8.71 3.54 -4.38
N THR A 195 -8.20 2.31 -4.49
CA THR A 195 -7.74 1.55 -3.31
C THR A 195 -6.52 2.20 -2.66
N PHE A 196 -5.56 2.67 -3.46
CA PHE A 196 -4.37 3.36 -2.95
C PHE A 196 -4.70 4.77 -2.46
N TYR A 197 -5.59 5.47 -3.15
CA TYR A 197 -5.92 6.87 -2.86
C TYR A 197 -7.04 7.05 -1.83
N GLY A 198 -7.85 6.03 -1.58
CA GLY A 198 -9.05 6.09 -0.75
C GLY A 198 -8.82 6.66 0.66
N PRO A 199 -7.73 6.33 1.36
CA PRO A 199 -7.43 6.88 2.68
C PRO A 199 -7.08 8.38 2.69
N TYR A 200 -6.58 8.91 1.57
CA TYR A 200 -6.00 10.25 1.47
C TYR A 200 -7.03 11.31 1.05
N THR A 201 -6.80 12.56 1.44
CA THR A 201 -7.61 13.68 0.96
C THR A 201 -7.32 13.96 -0.52
N ARG A 202 -8.25 14.62 -1.23
CA ARG A 202 -8.13 14.86 -2.69
C ARG A 202 -6.83 15.56 -3.08
N ARG A 203 -6.34 16.47 -2.23
CA ARG A 203 -5.10 17.23 -2.44
C ARG A 203 -3.86 16.32 -2.39
N TYR A 204 -3.84 15.32 -1.49
CA TYR A 204 -2.66 14.50 -1.21
C TYR A 204 -2.73 13.09 -1.80
N ARG A 205 -3.53 12.87 -2.86
CA ARG A 205 -3.62 11.54 -3.51
C ARG A 205 -2.31 11.05 -4.12
N TYR A 206 -1.34 11.94 -4.39
CA TYR A 206 -0.01 11.56 -4.88
C TYR A 206 0.91 11.00 -3.77
N TRP A 207 0.55 11.20 -2.50
CA TRP A 207 1.35 10.79 -1.34
C TRP A 207 1.81 9.33 -1.34
N PRO A 208 0.95 8.32 -1.58
CA PRO A 208 1.40 6.93 -1.64
C PRO A 208 2.46 6.70 -2.73
N GLY A 209 2.35 7.39 -3.87
CA GLY A 209 3.36 7.33 -4.93
C GLY A 209 4.68 7.96 -4.51
N LEU A 210 4.62 9.09 -3.80
CA LEU A 210 5.80 9.76 -3.25
C LEU A 210 6.54 8.87 -2.25
N LEU A 211 5.82 8.15 -1.38
CA LEU A 211 6.42 7.17 -0.46
C LEU A 211 7.12 6.02 -1.20
N LEU A 212 6.58 5.57 -2.34
CA LEU A 212 7.22 4.56 -3.18
C LEU A 212 8.49 5.08 -3.86
N LEU A 213 8.49 6.33 -4.35
CA LEU A 213 9.67 6.98 -4.91
C LEU A 213 10.76 7.18 -3.86
N LEU A 214 10.37 7.64 -2.67
CA LEU A 214 11.29 7.80 -1.55
C LEU A 214 11.91 6.46 -1.14
N ARG A 215 11.11 5.40 -1.11
CA ARG A 215 11.59 4.04 -0.89
C ARG A 215 12.59 3.61 -1.96
N LEU A 216 12.31 3.88 -3.24
CA LEU A 216 13.25 3.61 -4.33
C LEU A 216 14.57 4.37 -4.14
N ALA A 217 14.50 5.66 -3.77
CA ALA A 217 15.68 6.47 -3.51
C ALA A 217 16.54 5.91 -2.35
N ILE A 218 15.92 5.56 -1.22
CA ILE A 218 16.61 4.96 -0.06
C ILE A 218 17.26 3.61 -0.41
N LEU A 219 16.59 2.79 -1.22
CA LEU A 219 17.13 1.50 -1.65
C LEU A 219 18.29 1.67 -2.62
N CYS A 220 18.19 2.61 -3.56
CA CYS A 220 19.29 2.94 -4.46
C CYS A 220 20.52 3.44 -3.68
N THR A 221 20.35 4.31 -2.69
CA THR A 221 21.49 4.76 -1.86
C THR A 221 22.13 3.59 -1.11
N TYR A 222 21.33 2.64 -0.61
CA TYR A 222 21.85 1.43 0.02
C TYR A 222 22.68 0.51 -0.92
N ALA A 223 22.30 0.43 -2.20
CA ALA A 223 23.02 -0.39 -3.17
C ALA A 223 24.31 0.25 -3.69
N PHE A 224 24.30 1.57 -3.91
CA PHE A 224 25.39 2.27 -4.59
C PHE A 224 26.38 2.97 -3.65
N ILE A 225 25.98 3.31 -2.42
CA ILE A 225 26.87 3.94 -1.45
C ILE A 225 27.60 2.84 -0.66
N SER A 226 28.92 3.03 -0.53
CA SER A 226 29.83 2.12 0.18
C SER A 226 29.27 1.65 1.54
N PRO A 227 29.50 0.38 1.94
CA PRO A 227 29.00 -0.22 3.18
C PRO A 227 29.47 0.45 4.49
N ASN A 228 30.31 1.48 4.42
CA ASN A 228 30.59 2.35 5.57
C ASN A 228 29.28 2.99 6.09
N ALA A 229 29.28 3.59 7.28
CA ALA A 229 28.10 4.16 7.95
C ALA A 229 27.29 5.24 7.16
N GLY A 230 27.61 5.53 5.90
CA GLY A 230 26.94 6.49 5.02
C GLY A 230 25.47 6.16 4.68
N PRO A 231 25.13 4.96 4.14
CA PRO A 231 23.77 4.63 3.77
C PRO A 231 22.83 4.60 4.97
N PHE A 232 23.30 4.09 6.11
CA PHE A 232 22.52 4.07 7.34
C PHE A 232 22.23 5.48 7.85
N ARG A 233 23.21 6.39 7.84
CA ARG A 233 23.01 7.81 8.21
C ARG A 233 22.05 8.53 7.27
N LEU A 234 22.13 8.29 5.96
CA LEU A 234 21.20 8.88 4.98
C LEU A 234 19.78 8.36 5.17
N MET A 235 19.61 7.08 5.47
CA MET A 235 18.32 6.51 5.83
C MET A 235 17.76 7.21 7.07
N THR A 236 18.56 7.40 8.13
CA THR A 236 18.14 8.14 9.34
C THR A 236 17.67 9.55 9.01
N VAL A 237 18.45 10.30 8.23
CA VAL A 237 18.10 11.68 7.86
C VAL A 237 16.79 11.71 7.06
N SER A 238 16.64 10.82 6.07
CA SER A 238 15.41 10.74 5.28
C SER A 238 14.19 10.41 6.14
N LEU A 239 14.31 9.49 7.10
CA LEU A 239 13.24 9.12 8.03
C LEU A 239 12.88 10.27 8.96
N ILE A 240 13.87 11.00 9.49
CA ILE A 240 13.64 12.18 10.32
C ILE A 240 12.86 13.24 9.54
N VAL A 241 13.25 13.52 8.29
CA VAL A 241 12.55 14.49 7.44
C VAL A 241 11.09 14.08 7.21
N ILE A 242 10.83 12.80 6.94
CA ILE A 242 9.46 12.28 6.80
C ILE A 242 8.67 12.46 8.09
N VAL A 243 9.25 12.10 9.24
CA VAL A 243 8.59 12.22 10.55
C VAL A 243 8.24 13.67 10.84
N LEU A 244 9.17 14.59 10.63
CA LEU A 244 8.93 16.03 10.83
C LEU A 244 7.83 16.54 9.91
N PHE A 245 7.85 16.16 8.63
CA PHE A 245 6.83 16.56 7.67
C PHE A 245 5.44 16.03 8.03
N ILE A 246 5.33 14.74 8.39
CA ILE A 246 4.06 14.14 8.80
C ILE A 246 3.59 14.75 10.13
N SER A 247 4.50 15.01 11.07
CA SER A 247 4.18 15.65 12.35
C SER A 247 3.61 17.05 12.13
N TRP A 248 4.25 17.86 11.27
CA TRP A 248 3.76 19.19 10.91
C TRP A 248 2.35 19.12 10.32
N MET A 249 2.11 18.18 9.40
CA MET A 249 0.80 17.96 8.79
C MET A 249 -0.25 17.44 9.78
N ALA A 250 0.16 16.64 10.78
CA ALA A 250 -0.74 16.09 11.79
C ALA A 250 -1.16 17.14 12.84
N ILE A 251 -0.27 18.10 13.15
CA ILE A 251 -0.53 19.20 14.08
C ILE A 251 -1.40 20.28 13.43
N ASP A 252 -1.17 20.59 12.15
CA ASP A 252 -1.97 21.59 11.45
C ASP A 252 -3.40 21.09 11.14
N THR A 253 -4.35 21.62 11.89
CA THR A 253 -5.79 21.38 11.75
C THR A 253 -6.31 21.60 10.32
N SER A 254 -5.65 22.48 9.55
CA SER A 254 -6.03 22.90 8.20
C SER A 254 -5.52 21.93 7.10
N HIS A 255 -4.52 21.10 7.41
CA HIS A 255 -3.83 20.26 6.43
C HIS A 255 -3.92 18.77 6.76
N LYS A 256 -5.11 18.20 6.54
CA LYS A 256 -5.35 16.76 6.77
C LYS A 256 -4.79 15.92 5.62
N LEU A 257 -3.79 15.09 5.91
CA LEU A 257 -3.22 14.13 4.96
C LEU A 257 -4.23 13.02 4.65
N HIS A 258 -4.75 12.36 5.69
CA HIS A 258 -5.81 11.38 5.56
C HIS A 258 -7.19 11.97 5.81
N ARG A 259 -8.21 11.28 5.28
CA ARG A 259 -9.61 11.64 5.54
C ARG A 259 -9.98 11.50 7.03
N LYS A 260 -9.37 10.54 7.73
CA LYS A 260 -9.57 10.29 9.17
C LYS A 260 -8.28 10.58 9.93
N ARG A 261 -8.34 11.42 10.96
CA ARG A 261 -7.17 11.79 11.79
C ARG A 261 -6.47 10.60 12.46
N VAL A 262 -7.23 9.56 12.81
CA VAL A 262 -6.66 8.33 13.40
C VAL A 262 -5.60 7.70 12.47
N LEU A 263 -5.76 7.83 11.15
CA LEU A 263 -4.78 7.33 10.18
C LEU A 263 -3.51 8.18 10.16
N ASP A 264 -3.62 9.49 10.35
CA ASP A 264 -2.46 10.39 10.46
C ASP A 264 -1.63 10.05 11.71
N TYR A 265 -2.28 9.87 12.87
CA TYR A 265 -1.60 9.45 14.10
C TYR A 265 -0.96 8.07 13.98
N LEU A 266 -1.63 7.13 13.30
CA LEU A 266 -1.08 5.80 13.08
C LEU A 266 0.14 5.82 12.14
N GLU A 267 0.08 6.60 11.06
CA GLU A 267 1.23 6.78 10.16
C GLU A 267 2.39 7.46 10.90
N LEU A 268 2.11 8.48 11.69
CA LEU A 268 3.09 9.14 12.55
C LEU A 268 3.73 8.17 13.55
N PHE A 269 2.94 7.30 14.19
CA PHE A 269 3.45 6.28 15.11
C PHE A 269 4.46 5.35 14.44
N PHE A 270 4.12 4.76 13.28
CA PHE A 270 5.03 3.84 12.59
C PHE A 270 6.32 4.53 12.13
N HIS A 271 6.23 5.73 11.57
CA HIS A 271 7.43 6.45 11.12
C HIS A 271 8.28 6.94 12.29
N SER A 272 7.67 7.41 13.38
CA SER A 272 8.40 7.87 14.58
C SER A 272 9.09 6.71 15.27
N ASN A 273 8.40 5.57 15.43
CA ASN A 273 8.98 4.34 15.96
C ASN A 273 10.20 3.90 15.14
N LEU A 274 10.08 3.92 13.81
CA LEU A 274 11.19 3.59 12.91
C LEU A 274 12.35 4.60 13.01
N GLY A 275 12.05 5.90 13.04
CA GLY A 275 13.05 6.96 13.17
C GLY A 275 13.82 6.86 14.49
N ILE A 276 13.13 6.65 15.61
CA ILE A 276 13.74 6.41 16.92
C ILE A 276 14.57 5.13 16.89
N PHE A 277 14.05 4.04 16.32
CA PHE A 277 14.77 2.77 16.25
C PHE A 277 16.10 2.92 15.52
N VAL A 278 16.11 3.59 14.36
CA VAL A 278 17.33 3.83 13.60
C VAL A 278 18.27 4.78 14.33
N ALA A 279 17.78 5.88 14.91
CA ALA A 279 18.61 6.84 15.65
C ALA A 279 19.28 6.21 16.88
N VAL A 280 18.52 5.47 17.69
CA VAL A 280 19.05 4.76 18.86
C VAL A 280 19.99 3.64 18.42
N SER A 281 19.72 2.96 17.31
CA SER A 281 20.63 1.96 16.75
C SER A 281 22.00 2.53 16.33
N ILE A 282 22.06 3.77 15.84
CA ILE A 282 23.34 4.45 15.58
C ILE A 282 24.07 4.68 16.90
N TYR A 283 23.35 5.19 17.90
CA TYR A 283 23.93 5.48 19.21
C TYR A 283 24.48 4.22 19.89
N THR A 284 23.72 3.12 19.93
CA THR A 284 24.15 1.86 20.56
C THR A 284 25.35 1.23 19.88
N THR A 285 25.43 1.30 18.55
CA THR A 285 26.55 0.73 17.78
C THR A 285 27.85 1.53 17.94
N GLN A 286 27.75 2.84 18.18
CA GLN A 286 28.90 3.73 18.34
C GLN A 286 29.41 3.82 19.78
N PHE A 287 28.53 3.88 20.79
CA PHE A 287 28.90 4.34 22.13
C PHE A 287 28.76 3.29 23.25
N THR A 288 28.33 2.06 22.97
CA THR A 288 28.08 1.07 24.04
C THR A 288 28.93 -0.18 23.90
N ASP A 289 29.41 -0.73 25.02
CA ASP A 289 30.22 -1.97 25.03
C ASP A 289 29.37 -3.22 24.78
N ASN A 290 28.16 -3.29 25.33
CA ASN A 290 27.22 -4.41 25.15
C ASN A 290 26.33 -4.25 23.89
N LYS A 291 26.96 -4.08 22.73
CA LYS A 291 26.30 -3.73 21.46
C LYS A 291 25.16 -4.68 21.07
N VAL A 292 25.43 -5.99 21.08
CA VAL A 292 24.48 -7.00 20.57
C VAL A 292 23.24 -7.10 21.46
N ARG A 293 23.43 -7.21 22.78
CA ARG A 293 22.30 -7.38 23.73
C ARG A 293 21.39 -6.14 23.76
N ASN A 294 21.97 -4.94 23.78
CA ASN A 294 21.17 -3.71 23.77
C ASN A 294 20.41 -3.53 22.45
N GLN A 295 21.03 -3.88 21.33
CA GLN A 295 20.39 -3.84 20.02
C GLN A 295 19.26 -4.86 19.91
N GLN A 296 19.44 -6.08 20.45
CA GLN A 296 18.38 -7.08 20.51
C GLN A 296 17.19 -6.60 21.36
N ALA A 297 17.45 -6.03 22.54
CA ALA A 297 16.39 -5.50 23.40
C ALA A 297 15.62 -4.35 22.73
N LEU A 298 16.35 -3.44 22.09
CA LEU A 298 15.76 -2.36 21.29
C LEU A 298 14.89 -2.90 20.16
N SER A 299 15.37 -3.91 19.44
CA SER A 299 14.62 -4.52 18.34
C SER A 299 13.32 -5.17 18.80
N VAL A 300 13.34 -5.88 19.94
CA VAL A 300 12.14 -6.48 20.54
C VAL A 300 11.14 -5.39 20.94
N ALA A 301 11.60 -4.30 21.57
CA ALA A 301 10.72 -3.20 21.97
C ALA A 301 10.10 -2.48 20.77
N MET A 302 10.90 -2.11 19.77
CA MET A 302 10.43 -1.32 18.63
C MET A 302 9.58 -2.15 17.67
N VAL A 303 10.05 -3.32 17.27
CA VAL A 303 9.28 -4.20 16.37
C VAL A 303 8.08 -4.80 17.09
N GLY A 304 8.24 -5.22 18.35
CA GLY A 304 7.14 -5.78 19.15
C GLY A 304 6.01 -4.78 19.37
N SER A 305 6.31 -3.51 19.62
CA SER A 305 5.29 -2.46 19.73
C SER A 305 4.56 -2.22 18.41
N ALA A 306 5.28 -2.16 17.28
CA ALA A 306 4.66 -2.05 15.96
C ALA A 306 3.74 -3.24 15.64
N LEU A 307 4.17 -4.46 15.99
CA LEU A 307 3.38 -5.68 15.80
C LEU A 307 2.13 -5.70 16.69
N THR A 308 2.26 -5.28 17.95
CA THR A 308 1.15 -5.21 18.90
C THR A 308 0.06 -4.27 18.39
N VAL A 309 0.44 -3.08 17.90
CA VAL A 309 -0.49 -2.13 17.29
C VAL A 309 -1.17 -2.73 16.05
N PHE A 310 -0.40 -3.43 15.20
CA PHE A 310 -0.95 -4.09 14.01
C PHE A 310 -1.98 -5.18 14.38
N CYS A 311 -1.66 -6.05 15.33
CA CYS A 311 -2.58 -7.07 15.84
C CYS A 311 -3.84 -6.44 16.44
N GLY A 312 -3.71 -5.32 17.18
CA GLY A 312 -4.84 -4.57 17.71
C GLY A 312 -5.77 -4.03 16.61
N ILE A 313 -5.22 -3.53 15.50
CA ILE A 313 -6.00 -3.08 14.34
C ILE A 313 -6.77 -4.25 13.71
N LEU A 314 -6.12 -5.40 13.53
CA LEU A 314 -6.77 -6.59 12.97
C LEU A 314 -7.88 -7.09 13.90
N ALA A 315 -7.62 -7.17 15.20
CA ALA A 315 -8.61 -7.57 16.20
C ALA A 315 -9.82 -6.63 16.19
N TYR A 316 -9.59 -5.31 16.12
CA TYR A 316 -10.66 -4.33 16.00
C TYR A 316 -11.49 -4.51 14.72
N GLN A 317 -10.86 -4.79 13.58
CA GLN A 317 -11.57 -5.03 12.32
C GLN A 317 -12.42 -6.31 12.39
N VAL A 318 -11.86 -7.40 12.89
CA VAL A 318 -12.60 -8.67 13.06
C VAL A 318 -13.76 -8.49 14.04
N PHE A 319 -13.53 -7.82 15.17
CA PHE A 319 -14.56 -7.51 16.15
C PHE A 319 -15.67 -6.62 15.56
N SER A 320 -15.31 -5.58 14.82
CA SER A 320 -16.27 -4.68 14.16
C SER A 320 -17.14 -5.42 13.14
N ILE A 321 -16.55 -6.32 12.35
CA ILE A 321 -17.30 -7.15 11.38
C ILE A 321 -18.22 -8.13 12.12
N ALA A 322 -17.71 -8.82 13.13
CA ALA A 322 -18.48 -9.78 13.92
C ALA A 322 -19.66 -9.12 14.64
N PHE A 323 -19.46 -7.93 15.20
CA PHE A 323 -20.52 -7.15 15.85
C PHE A 323 -21.58 -6.69 14.84
N THR A 324 -21.16 -6.22 13.66
CA THR A 324 -22.08 -5.80 12.60
C THR A 324 -22.90 -6.98 12.06
N CYS A 325 -22.30 -8.17 11.94
CA CYS A 325 -23.01 -9.40 11.55
C CYS A 325 -23.97 -9.88 12.65
N LYS A 326 -23.58 -9.78 13.92
CA LYS A 326 -24.43 -10.16 15.06
C LYS A 326 -25.61 -9.19 15.26
N SER A 327 -25.45 -7.93 14.91
CA SER A 327 -26.53 -6.93 14.85
C SER A 327 -27.46 -7.07 13.64
N MET A 328 -27.29 -8.11 12.81
CA MET A 328 -28.17 -8.40 11.68
C MET A 328 -29.18 -9.56 11.91
N PRO A 329 -29.93 -9.67 13.03
CA PRO A 329 -30.97 -10.71 13.16
C PRO A 329 -32.32 -10.34 12.50
N ARG A 330 -32.38 -9.43 11.51
CA ARG A 330 -33.66 -8.98 10.91
C ARG A 330 -33.63 -8.67 9.41
N LEU A 331 -33.02 -9.53 8.59
CA LEU A 331 -33.22 -9.46 7.13
C LEU A 331 -33.67 -10.79 6.49
N VAL A 332 -33.93 -11.81 7.31
CA VAL A 332 -34.56 -13.07 6.88
C VAL A 332 -36.05 -13.13 7.25
N SER A 333 -36.55 -12.25 8.13
CA SER A 333 -37.99 -12.20 8.46
C SER A 333 -38.85 -11.36 7.50
N PHE A 334 -38.26 -10.65 6.53
CA PHE A 334 -39.02 -9.75 5.64
C PHE A 334 -39.38 -10.36 4.26
N VAL A 335 -38.90 -11.56 3.95
CA VAL A 335 -39.23 -12.26 2.69
C VAL A 335 -40.32 -13.32 2.88
N SER A 336 -40.57 -13.78 4.12
CA SER A 336 -41.57 -14.83 4.38
C SER A 336 -43.02 -14.31 4.41
N THR A 337 -43.26 -13.03 4.72
CA THR A 337 -44.63 -12.53 4.96
C THR A 337 -45.31 -11.89 3.74
N ARG A 338 -44.59 -11.64 2.64
CA ARG A 338 -45.16 -10.95 1.45
C ARG A 338 -45.68 -11.88 0.36
N THR A 339 -45.41 -13.18 0.44
CA THR A 339 -45.81 -14.15 -0.60
C THR A 339 -47.09 -14.91 -0.25
N ILE A 340 -47.55 -14.88 1.01
CA ILE A 340 -48.75 -15.65 1.43
C ILE A 340 -50.04 -14.81 1.35
N ASN A 341 -49.98 -13.47 1.42
CA ASN A 341 -51.17 -12.62 1.36
C ASN A 341 -51.64 -12.21 -0.04
N LEU A 342 -50.94 -12.62 -1.11
CA LEU A 342 -51.33 -12.31 -2.50
C LEU A 342 -52.02 -13.46 -3.24
N ILE A 343 -52.23 -14.61 -2.60
CA ILE A 343 -52.90 -15.78 -3.22
C ILE A 343 -54.36 -15.94 -2.71
N ILE A 344 -54.77 -15.20 -1.67
CA ILE A 344 -56.08 -15.42 -1.02
C ILE A 344 -57.16 -14.37 -1.36
N THR A 345 -56.87 -13.28 -2.08
CA THR A 345 -57.91 -12.26 -2.39
C THR A 345 -57.95 -11.80 -3.85
N GLY A 346 -59.00 -12.26 -4.56
CA GLY A 346 -59.51 -11.69 -5.81
C GLY A 346 -59.36 -12.64 -7.01
N LYS A 347 -60.20 -13.66 -7.22
CA LYS A 347 -61.66 -13.64 -7.52
C LYS A 347 -62.06 -12.66 -8.63
N ASN A 348 -62.31 -13.26 -9.81
CA ASN A 348 -63.35 -12.97 -10.81
C ASN A 348 -63.69 -11.51 -11.14
N LYS A 349 -63.50 -11.13 -12.42
CA LYS A 349 -64.55 -10.51 -13.27
C LYS A 349 -64.05 -10.23 -14.69
N THR A 350 -64.82 -10.69 -15.67
CA THR A 350 -65.04 -10.10 -17.00
C THR A 350 -66.56 -9.86 -17.13
N PRO A 351 -67.08 -9.22 -18.20
CA PRO A 351 -66.70 -7.97 -18.86
C PRO A 351 -67.93 -7.01 -18.99
N TRP A 352 -67.75 -5.81 -19.58
CA TRP A 352 -68.68 -5.08 -20.50
C TRP A 352 -68.60 -3.54 -20.40
N ASN A 353 -68.55 -2.94 -21.60
CA ASN A 353 -69.03 -1.61 -22.05
C ASN A 353 -68.30 -0.29 -21.77
N SER A 354 -67.69 0.20 -22.85
CA SER A 354 -67.70 1.60 -23.33
C SER A 354 -69.14 2.03 -23.74
N PRO A 355 -69.48 3.34 -23.78
CA PRO A 355 -69.05 4.20 -24.89
C PRO A 355 -68.65 5.65 -24.53
N GLN A 356 -67.92 6.24 -25.48
CA GLN A 356 -67.45 7.61 -25.60
C GLN A 356 -68.56 8.68 -25.47
N LYS A 357 -68.21 9.84 -24.93
CA LYS A 357 -68.70 11.14 -25.41
C LYS A 357 -67.57 12.18 -25.39
N ILE A 358 -67.21 12.63 -26.59
CA ILE A 358 -66.25 13.69 -26.87
C ILE A 358 -66.99 15.04 -26.94
N GLN A 359 -66.20 16.06 -26.58
CA GLN A 359 -66.41 17.49 -26.42
C GLN A 359 -67.34 18.24 -27.39
N VAL A 360 -68.00 19.26 -26.83
CA VAL A 360 -68.42 20.48 -27.52
C VAL A 360 -68.20 21.65 -26.56
N ASN A 361 -67.38 22.65 -26.95
CA ASN A 361 -67.68 24.09 -26.84
C ASN A 361 -66.45 24.98 -27.15
N LYS A 362 -66.66 25.84 -28.15
CA LYS A 362 -66.05 27.16 -28.44
C LYS A 362 -67.24 28.02 -28.97
N PRO A 363 -67.17 29.36 -29.14
CA PRO A 363 -66.15 30.34 -28.76
C PRO A 363 -66.70 31.70 -28.23
N THR A 364 -65.76 32.62 -27.94
CA THR A 364 -65.81 34.12 -28.10
C THR A 364 -66.63 34.99 -27.14
N THR A 365 -65.92 35.92 -26.46
CA THR A 365 -66.19 37.37 -26.60
C THR A 365 -64.95 38.22 -26.25
N THR A 366 -64.86 39.37 -26.91
CA THR A 366 -63.76 40.35 -27.01
C THR A 366 -64.20 41.68 -26.37
N THR A 367 -63.29 42.45 -25.75
CA THR A 367 -63.23 43.95 -25.67
C THR A 367 -62.07 44.36 -24.72
N HIS A 368 -61.00 45.05 -25.17
CA HIS A 368 -60.75 46.53 -25.09
C HIS A 368 -61.05 47.16 -23.71
N SER A 369 -60.22 47.97 -23.03
CA SER A 369 -59.22 48.99 -23.44
C SER A 369 -58.42 49.56 -22.23
N THR A 370 -57.15 49.93 -22.47
CA THR A 370 -56.28 51.02 -21.92
C THR A 370 -56.56 51.73 -20.56
N VAL A 371 -55.49 51.99 -19.77
CA VAL A 371 -54.92 53.34 -19.39
C VAL A 371 -53.87 53.23 -18.23
N GLU A 372 -52.70 53.90 -18.42
CA GLU A 372 -51.70 54.54 -17.50
C GLU A 372 -51.19 53.80 -16.21
N MET A 373 -49.93 53.86 -15.74
CA MET A 373 -49.04 55.01 -15.47
C MET A 373 -47.65 54.54 -14.92
N MET A 374 -46.57 55.23 -15.30
CA MET A 374 -45.30 55.54 -14.58
C MET A 374 -44.50 54.49 -13.76
N SER A 375 -43.20 54.30 -14.10
CA SER A 375 -42.06 54.88 -13.37
C SER A 375 -40.70 54.36 -13.89
N ASN A 376 -39.73 55.27 -13.93
CA ASN A 376 -38.48 55.31 -14.69
C ASN A 376 -37.23 54.92 -13.88
N ASN A 377 -36.11 54.75 -14.61
CA ASN A 377 -34.67 54.79 -14.25
C ASN A 377 -34.02 53.42 -13.96
N GLU A 378 -33.08 52.87 -14.74
CA GLU A 378 -32.11 53.46 -15.69
C GLU A 378 -31.38 54.70 -15.15
N LEU A 379 -30.45 54.53 -14.20
CA LEU A 379 -29.27 55.41 -14.06
C LEU A 379 -28.22 54.88 -13.06
N ARG A 380 -27.71 53.64 -13.20
CA ARG A 380 -26.57 53.21 -12.36
C ARG A 380 -25.64 52.14 -12.97
N GLU A 381 -25.50 52.14 -14.28
CA GLU A 381 -24.22 51.79 -14.92
C GLU A 381 -23.48 53.08 -15.25
N ARG A 382 -22.15 53.07 -15.13
CA ARG A 382 -21.19 54.19 -15.30
C ARG A 382 -20.99 55.03 -14.04
N LEU A 383 -20.16 54.53 -13.13
CA LEU A 383 -19.10 55.28 -12.43
C LEU A 383 -18.34 54.29 -11.53
N LEU A 384 -17.01 54.36 -11.57
CA LEU A 384 -16.03 53.65 -10.72
C LEU A 384 -15.53 52.28 -11.24
N THR A 385 -15.12 52.25 -12.50
CA THR A 385 -13.76 51.79 -12.82
C THR A 385 -12.80 52.95 -12.55
N ASP A 386 -12.07 52.89 -11.43
CA ASP A 386 -10.73 53.49 -11.20
C ASP A 386 -10.45 53.55 -9.68
N SER A 387 -9.71 52.56 -9.19
CA SER A 387 -8.76 52.66 -8.06
C SER A 387 -7.93 51.39 -7.94
#